data_AF-A0A1S3D4E8-F1
#
_entry.id   AF-A0A1S3D4E8-F1
#
_cell.length_a   1.000
_cell.length_b   1.000
_cell.length_c   1.000
_cell.angle_alpha   90.00
_cell.angle_beta   90.00
_cell.angle_gamma   90.00
#
_symmetry.space_group_name_H-M   'P 1'
#
loop_
_entity.id
_entity.type
_entity.pdbx_description
1 polymer ?
#
loop_
_entity_poly.entity_id
_entity_poly.type
_entity_poly.pdbx_seq_one_letter_code
_entity_poly.pdbx_strand_id
1 'polypeptide(L)'
;MCAIHGGNFCKSAKDAFSLLIRNAVRTVVVDKVADLLLFLGKVLLTAGVSAGAYYIFFRPVIDFDTKKSFILEYPWFPVAILGVATFLISSTFFRVYSMAIDTLFLCFLEDCERNDGSQEYFMSKRLMKLLTKRKVVDHE
;
A
#
# COMPACT_ATOMS: atom_id res chain seq x y z
N MET A 1 6.10 -18.66 5.33
CA MET A 1 6.81 -19.78 5.99
C MET A 1 6.55 -21.14 5.34
N CYS A 2 5.31 -21.59 5.09
CA CYS A 2 5.07 -22.88 4.40
C CYS A 2 5.82 -23.04 3.08
N ALA A 3 5.75 -22.03 2.22
CA ALA A 3 6.44 -22.04 0.92
C ALA A 3 7.98 -21.97 1.05
N ILE A 4 8.50 -21.46 2.18
CA ILE A 4 9.93 -21.29 2.43
C ILE A 4 10.53 -22.53 3.11
N HIS A 5 9.77 -23.19 3.99
CA HIS A 5 10.24 -24.32 4.82
C HIS A 5 9.63 -25.68 4.44
N GLY A 6 8.61 -25.72 3.57
CA GLY A 6 7.94 -26.95 3.16
C GLY A 6 7.15 -27.67 4.26
N GLY A 7 6.88 -27.00 5.39
CA GLY A 7 6.21 -27.59 6.56
C GLY A 7 4.70 -27.37 6.62
N ASN A 8 4.03 -28.12 7.51
CA ASN A 8 2.58 -28.01 7.75
C ASN A 8 2.16 -26.57 8.12
N PHE A 9 0.97 -26.17 7.66
CA PHE A 9 0.43 -24.81 7.82
C PHE A 9 0.48 -24.29 9.26
N CYS A 10 0.00 -25.08 10.21
CA CYS A 10 -0.10 -24.64 11.61
C CYS A 10 1.28 -24.39 12.26
N LYS A 11 2.29 -25.19 11.90
CA LYS A 11 3.67 -25.02 12.40
C LYS A 11 4.31 -23.78 11.80
N SER A 12 4.23 -23.63 10.48
CA SER A 12 4.71 -22.45 9.77
C SER A 12 4.01 -21.15 10.17
N ALA A 13 2.71 -21.19 10.47
CA ALA A 13 1.97 -20.03 10.97
C ALA A 13 2.43 -19.61 12.36
N LYS A 14 2.66 -20.59 13.26
CA LYS A 14 3.21 -20.34 14.60
C LYS A 14 4.60 -19.70 14.53
N ASP A 15 5.46 -20.21 13.65
CA ASP A 15 6.81 -19.68 13.48
C ASP A 15 6.77 -18.24 12.93
N ALA A 16 5.97 -18.00 11.88
CA ALA A 16 5.74 -16.64 11.34
C ALA A 16 5.26 -15.65 12.40
N PHE A 17 4.30 -16.07 13.24
CA PHE A 17 3.71 -15.22 14.27
C PHE A 17 4.70 -14.92 15.42
N SER A 18 5.48 -15.93 15.83
CA SER A 18 6.55 -15.78 16.82
C SER A 18 7.61 -14.78 16.34
N LEU A 19 7.96 -14.84 15.05
CA LEU A 19 8.96 -13.99 14.41
C LEU A 19 8.48 -12.52 14.32
N LEU A 20 7.21 -12.32 13.98
CA LEU A 20 6.55 -11.00 14.02
C LEU A 20 6.49 -10.42 15.43
N ILE A 21 6.12 -11.22 16.44
CA ILE A 21 6.00 -10.77 17.84
C ILE A 21 7.35 -10.30 18.41
N ARG A 22 8.45 -11.00 18.09
CA ARG A 22 9.81 -10.63 18.54
C ARG A 22 10.29 -9.28 18.01
N ASN A 23 9.73 -8.82 16.89
CA ASN A 23 10.06 -7.54 16.26
C ASN A 23 8.84 -6.59 16.17
N ALA A 24 7.82 -6.82 17.01
CA ALA A 24 6.48 -6.24 16.85
C ALA A 24 6.48 -4.71 16.70
N VAL A 25 7.27 -4.00 17.51
CA VAL A 25 7.31 -2.53 17.47
C VAL A 25 7.80 -2.02 16.10
N ARG A 26 8.85 -2.61 15.55
CA ARG A 26 9.40 -2.17 14.26
C ARG A 26 8.45 -2.55 13.12
N THR A 27 7.87 -3.74 13.18
CA THR A 27 6.89 -4.20 12.19
C THR A 27 5.66 -3.30 12.18
N VAL A 28 5.09 -3.00 13.35
CA VAL A 28 3.91 -2.13 13.47
C VAL A 28 4.20 -0.73 12.96
N VAL A 29 5.34 -0.13 13.27
CA VAL A 29 5.64 1.23 12.78
C VAL A 29 5.70 1.27 11.25
N VAL A 30 6.34 0.29 10.61
CA VAL A 30 6.48 0.32 9.15
C VAL A 30 5.16 -0.04 8.46
N ASP A 31 4.41 -1.00 9.00
CA ASP A 31 3.04 -1.33 8.60
C ASP A 31 2.14 -0.08 8.62
N LYS A 32 2.15 0.68 9.73
CA LYS A 32 1.35 1.91 9.85
C LYS A 32 1.77 3.01 8.88
N VAL A 33 3.06 3.14 8.60
CA VAL A 33 3.54 4.11 7.59
C VAL A 33 3.11 3.69 6.19
N ALA A 34 3.18 2.40 5.86
CA ALA A 34 2.70 1.87 4.59
C ALA A 34 1.19 2.11 4.43
N ASP A 35 0.39 1.78 5.45
CA ASP A 35 -1.04 2.06 5.48
C ASP A 35 -1.36 3.53 5.24
N LEU A 36 -0.64 4.44 5.91
CA LEU A 36 -0.81 5.88 5.74
C LEU A 36 -0.51 6.32 4.30
N LEU A 37 0.58 5.83 3.71
CA LEU A 37 0.97 6.15 2.33
C LEU A 37 -0.05 5.65 1.32
N LEU A 38 -0.53 4.42 1.46
CA LEU A 38 -1.55 3.85 0.57
C LEU A 38 -2.90 4.57 0.75
N PHE A 39 -3.24 4.97 1.98
CA PHE A 39 -4.43 5.79 2.25
C PHE A 39 -4.34 7.16 1.58
N LEU A 40 -3.21 7.87 1.71
CA LEU A 40 -2.97 9.13 1.01
C LEU A 40 -3.10 8.96 -0.51
N GLY A 41 -2.54 7.89 -1.06
CA GLY A 41 -2.66 7.57 -2.48
C GLY A 41 -4.11 7.39 -2.93
N LYS A 42 -4.93 6.69 -2.13
CA LYS A 42 -6.36 6.48 -2.39
C LYS A 42 -7.15 7.80 -2.38
N VAL A 43 -6.87 8.66 -1.39
CA VAL A 43 -7.51 9.98 -1.28
C VAL A 43 -7.10 10.88 -2.44
N LEU A 44 -5.80 10.95 -2.78
CA LEU A 44 -5.28 11.76 -3.88
C LEU A 44 -5.86 11.34 -5.24
N LEU A 45 -5.94 10.03 -5.53
CA LEU A 45 -6.54 9.54 -6.77
C LEU A 45 -8.04 9.88 -6.84
N THR A 46 -8.77 9.60 -5.78
CA THR A 46 -10.22 9.86 -5.74
C THR A 46 -10.52 11.35 -5.86
N ALA A 47 -9.77 12.20 -5.14
CA ALA A 47 -9.90 13.65 -5.20
C ALA A 47 -9.49 14.21 -6.56
N GLY A 48 -8.39 13.74 -7.14
CA GLY A 48 -7.90 14.18 -8.44
C GLY A 48 -8.87 13.88 -9.57
N VAL A 49 -9.42 12.65 -9.61
CA VAL A 49 -10.42 12.27 -10.63
C VAL A 49 -11.72 13.04 -10.42
N SER A 50 -12.18 13.21 -9.17
CA SER A 50 -13.41 13.96 -8.87
C SER A 50 -13.27 15.44 -9.24
N ALA A 51 -12.11 16.06 -8.96
CA ALA A 51 -11.83 17.45 -9.33
C ALA A 51 -11.71 17.62 -10.85
N GLY A 52 -11.07 16.68 -11.54
CA GLY A 52 -11.01 16.67 -13.01
C GLY A 52 -12.39 16.53 -13.65
N ALA A 53 -13.21 15.60 -13.14
CA ALA A 53 -14.60 15.42 -13.57
C ALA A 53 -15.43 16.69 -13.32
N TYR A 54 -15.30 17.30 -12.14
CA TYR A 54 -15.96 18.56 -11.83
C TYR A 54 -15.58 19.65 -12.84
N TYR A 55 -14.30 19.82 -13.14
CA TYR A 55 -13.85 20.83 -14.10
C TYR A 55 -14.40 20.56 -15.51
N ILE A 56 -14.46 19.30 -15.96
CA ILE A 56 -14.95 18.95 -17.29
C ILE A 56 -16.46 19.17 -17.40
N PHE A 57 -17.26 18.71 -16.42
CA PHE A 57 -18.71 18.74 -16.49
C PHE A 57 -19.34 20.09 -16.11
N PHE A 58 -18.65 20.93 -15.34
CA PHE A 58 -19.14 22.28 -14.99
C PHE A 58 -18.66 23.37 -15.98
N ARG A 59 -17.71 23.06 -16.87
CA ARG A 59 -17.38 23.94 -18.00
C ARG A 59 -18.40 23.71 -19.13
N PRO A 60 -18.77 24.75 -19.89
CA PRO A 60 -19.55 24.55 -21.10
C PRO A 60 -18.75 23.69 -22.06
N VAL A 61 -19.22 22.46 -22.29
CA VAL A 61 -18.66 21.60 -23.33
C VAL A 61 -19.08 22.22 -24.65
N ILE A 62 -18.11 22.73 -25.40
CA ILE A 62 -18.35 23.21 -26.77
C ILE A 62 -18.35 21.97 -27.64
N ASP A 63 -19.53 21.57 -28.13
CA ASP A 63 -19.60 20.61 -29.20
C ASP A 63 -18.91 21.20 -30.44
N PHE A 64 -17.78 20.61 -30.83
CA PHE A 64 -17.03 21.04 -32.01
C PHE A 64 -17.83 20.88 -33.31
N ASP A 65 -18.81 19.97 -33.32
CA ASP A 65 -19.62 19.64 -34.49
C ASP A 65 -20.87 20.53 -34.65
N THR A 66 -21.56 20.86 -33.55
CA THR A 66 -22.81 21.65 -33.59
C THR A 66 -22.68 23.09 -33.08
N LYS A 67 -21.52 23.51 -32.55
CA LYS A 67 -21.30 24.83 -31.90
C LYS A 67 -22.38 25.21 -30.88
N LYS A 68 -23.10 24.21 -30.33
CA LYS A 68 -24.07 24.41 -29.26
C LYS A 68 -23.38 24.16 -27.93
N SER A 69 -23.57 25.07 -26.99
CA SER A 69 -23.21 24.86 -25.59
C SER A 69 -24.33 24.06 -24.92
N PHE A 70 -24.08 22.79 -24.62
CA PHE A 70 -24.94 22.03 -23.72
C PHE A 70 -24.51 22.32 -22.28
N ILE A 71 -25.42 22.89 -21.50
CA ILE A 71 -25.28 23.01 -20.05
C ILE A 71 -25.96 21.76 -19.47
N LEU A 72 -25.20 20.87 -18.83
CA LEU A 72 -25.79 19.78 -18.07
C LEU A 72 -26.61 20.39 -16.92
N GLU A 73 -27.88 20.03 -16.83
CA GLU A 73 -28.75 20.48 -15.72
C GLU A 73 -28.37 19.78 -14.40
N TYR A 74 -27.78 18.58 -14.46
CA TYR A 74 -27.32 17.80 -13.31
C TYR A 74 -25.87 17.30 -13.46
N PRO A 75 -24.86 18.20 -13.45
CA PRO A 75 -23.45 17.84 -13.65
C PRO A 75 -22.83 17.13 -12.43
N TRP A 76 -23.46 17.21 -11.25
CA TRP A 76 -22.98 16.53 -10.03
C TRP A 76 -23.18 15.01 -10.09
N PHE A 77 -24.19 14.52 -10.81
CA PHE A 77 -24.51 13.09 -10.89
C PHE A 77 -23.39 12.27 -11.57
N PRO A 78 -22.89 12.62 -12.78
CA PRO A 78 -21.77 11.91 -13.38
C PRO A 78 -20.48 12.05 -12.55
N VAL A 79 -20.25 13.19 -11.90
CA VAL A 79 -19.09 13.38 -10.99
C VAL A 79 -19.16 12.41 -9.80
N ALA A 80 -20.35 12.24 -9.19
CA ALA A 80 -20.55 11.31 -8.10
C ALA A 80 -20.29 9.86 -8.52
N ILE A 81 -20.81 9.45 -9.69
CA ILE A 81 -20.58 8.09 -10.24
C ILE A 81 -19.08 7.85 -10.48
N LEU A 82 -18.38 8.80 -11.11
CA LEU A 82 -16.93 8.68 -11.35
C LEU A 82 -16.15 8.63 -10.04
N GLY A 83 -16.53 9.43 -9.04
CA GLY A 83 -15.91 9.41 -7.71
C GLY A 83 -16.04 8.05 -7.03
N VAL A 84 -17.25 7.47 -7.00
CA VAL A 84 -17.50 6.14 -6.43
C VAL A 84 -16.74 5.05 -7.19
N ALA A 85 -16.79 5.06 -8.52
CA ALA A 85 -16.08 4.10 -9.35
C ALA A 85 -14.56 4.15 -9.11
N THR A 86 -13.99 5.35 -9.08
CA THR A 86 -12.56 5.57 -8.81
C THR A 86 -12.19 5.07 -7.42
N PHE A 87 -13.00 5.36 -6.41
CA PHE A 87 -12.76 4.89 -5.04
C PHE A 87 -12.74 3.37 -4.94
N LEU A 88 -13.68 2.67 -5.59
CA LEU A 88 -13.74 1.21 -5.59
C LEU A 88 -12.53 0.57 -6.28
N ILE A 89 -12.17 1.08 -7.47
CA ILE A 89 -11.02 0.62 -8.24
C ILE A 89 -9.74 0.85 -7.43
N SER A 90 -9.52 2.09 -6.99
CA SER A 90 -8.36 2.47 -6.19
C SER A 90 -8.26 1.63 -4.90
N SER A 91 -9.38 1.41 -4.20
CA SER A 91 -9.40 0.56 -3.01
C SER A 91 -8.95 -0.87 -3.29
N THR A 92 -9.34 -1.43 -4.44
CA THR A 92 -9.00 -2.81 -4.80
C THR A 92 -7.51 -2.91 -5.11
N PHE A 93 -6.96 -1.99 -5.89
CA PHE A 93 -5.52 -1.94 -6.18
C PHE A 93 -4.69 -1.76 -4.91
N PHE A 94 -5.02 -0.77 -4.06
CA PHE A 94 -4.26 -0.51 -2.84
C PHE A 94 -4.28 -1.67 -1.84
N ARG A 95 -5.33 -2.51 -1.82
CA ARG A 95 -5.35 -3.75 -1.03
C ARG A 95 -4.32 -4.77 -1.50
N VAL A 96 -4.12 -4.91 -2.81
CA VAL A 96 -3.08 -5.78 -3.36
C VAL A 96 -1.69 -5.27 -2.97
N TYR A 97 -1.48 -3.95 -3.02
CA TYR A 97 -0.24 -3.33 -2.56
C TYR A 97 0.02 -3.57 -1.06
N SER A 98 -0.99 -3.39 -0.21
CA SER A 98 -0.88 -3.67 1.24
C SER A 98 -0.46 -5.13 1.50
N MET A 99 -1.13 -6.10 0.86
CA MET A 99 -0.75 -7.51 0.99
C MET A 99 0.68 -7.78 0.51
N ALA A 100 1.11 -7.16 -0.60
CA ALA A 100 2.47 -7.30 -1.09
C ALA A 100 3.49 -6.75 -0.09
N ILE A 101 3.20 -5.61 0.54
CA ILE A 101 4.06 -5.02 1.57
C ILE A 101 4.19 -5.95 2.77
N ASP A 102 3.10 -6.54 3.26
CA ASP A 102 3.12 -7.50 4.38
C ASP A 102 3.99 -8.72 4.08
N THR A 103 3.85 -9.28 2.89
CA THR A 103 4.64 -10.44 2.47
C THR A 103 6.13 -10.11 2.36
N LEU A 104 6.48 -8.92 1.85
CA LEU A 104 7.86 -8.45 1.80
C LEU A 104 8.45 -8.24 3.20
N PHE A 105 7.66 -7.70 4.13
CA PHE A 105 8.09 -7.57 5.53
C PHE A 105 8.32 -8.92 6.20
N LEU A 106 7.43 -9.88 5.97
CA LEU A 106 7.61 -11.23 6.47
C LEU A 106 8.91 -11.85 5.96
N CYS A 107 9.17 -11.76 4.65
CA CYS A 107 10.40 -12.27 4.03
C CYS A 107 11.64 -11.55 4.57
N PHE A 108 11.55 -10.24 4.80
CA PHE A 108 12.64 -9.45 5.40
C PHE A 108 12.98 -9.93 6.81
N LEU A 109 11.98 -10.14 7.66
CA LEU A 109 12.21 -10.58 9.03
C LEU A 109 12.78 -12.01 9.08
N GLU A 110 12.29 -12.89 8.21
CA GLU A 110 12.82 -14.25 8.04
C GLU A 110 14.30 -14.25 7.63
N ASP A 111 14.65 -13.42 6.66
CA ASP A 111 16.04 -13.25 6.22
C ASP A 111 16.93 -12.67 7.34
N CYS A 112 16.38 -11.78 8.18
CA CYS A 112 17.08 -11.30 9.38
C CYS A 112 17.34 -12.41 10.40
N GLU A 113 16.36 -13.28 10.69
CA GLU A 113 16.53 -14.34 11.72
C GLU A 113 17.46 -15.46 11.22
N ARG A 114 17.38 -15.82 9.94
CA ARG A 114 18.17 -16.91 9.36
C ARG A 114 19.64 -16.56 9.15
N ASN A 115 19.93 -15.27 8.89
CA ASN A 115 21.26 -14.82 8.50
C ASN A 115 21.93 -13.90 9.55
N ASP A 116 21.51 -13.94 10.82
CA ASP A 116 22.00 -13.15 11.97
C ASP A 116 23.46 -13.50 12.38
N GLY A 117 24.41 -13.44 11.45
CA GLY A 117 25.85 -13.49 11.73
C GLY A 117 26.75 -14.28 10.77
N SER A 118 26.22 -15.10 9.85
CA SER A 118 27.09 -16.00 9.04
C SER A 118 26.77 -16.15 7.54
N GLN A 119 25.79 -15.43 6.97
CA GLN A 119 25.44 -15.52 5.55
C GLN A 119 25.09 -14.16 4.94
N GLU A 120 25.21 -14.04 3.61
CA GLU A 120 24.81 -12.84 2.87
C GLU A 120 23.30 -12.64 2.94
N TYR A 121 22.86 -11.48 3.45
CA TYR A 121 21.45 -11.10 3.43
C TYR A 121 20.96 -10.88 1.99
N PHE A 122 19.83 -11.50 1.63
CA PHE A 122 19.19 -11.34 0.33
C PHE A 122 18.18 -10.18 0.30
N MET A 123 17.82 -9.64 1.45
CA MET A 123 16.95 -8.46 1.59
C MET A 123 17.57 -7.19 0.98
N SER A 124 16.73 -6.20 0.68
CA SER A 124 17.24 -4.91 0.19
C SER A 124 18.13 -4.22 1.23
N LYS A 125 19.35 -3.84 0.82
CA LYS A 125 20.33 -3.14 1.68
C LYS A 125 19.80 -1.82 2.23
N ARG A 126 18.90 -1.15 1.50
CA ARG A 126 18.28 0.11 1.92
C ARG A 126 17.32 -0.10 3.09
N LEU A 127 16.45 -1.11 2.99
CA LEU A 127 15.51 -1.46 4.06
C LEU A 127 16.26 -1.96 5.30
N MET A 128 17.29 -2.79 5.11
CA MET A 128 18.18 -3.23 6.18
C MET A 128 18.83 -2.04 6.90
N LYS A 129 19.36 -1.05 6.18
CA LYS A 129 19.99 0.12 6.80
C LYS A 129 19.00 0.98 7.58
N LEU A 130 17.78 1.18 7.06
CA LEU A 130 16.74 1.96 7.71
C LEU A 130 16.25 1.31 9.00
N LEU A 131 16.17 -0.01 8.97
CA LEU A 131 15.60 -0.78 10.05
C LEU A 131 16.69 -1.13 11.09
N THR A 132 17.86 -1.63 10.70
CA THR A 132 18.93 -2.13 11.60
C THR A 132 19.70 -1.01 12.31
N LYS A 133 19.65 0.25 11.84
CA LYS A 133 20.26 1.39 12.53
C LYS A 133 19.82 1.57 13.99
N ARG A 134 18.70 0.97 14.43
CA ARG A 134 18.26 0.98 15.83
C ARG A 134 18.90 -0.11 16.71
N LYS A 135 19.38 -1.23 16.18
CA LYS A 135 20.05 -2.28 17.00
C LYS A 135 21.31 -1.75 17.71
N VAL A 136 21.90 -0.64 17.24
CA VAL A 136 23.11 -0.04 17.81
C VAL A 136 22.81 0.81 19.07
N VAL A 137 21.56 1.11 19.38
CA VAL A 137 21.21 1.98 20.53
C VAL A 137 20.78 1.19 21.78
N ASP A 138 20.45 -0.10 21.66
CA ASP A 138 19.99 -0.93 22.80
C ASP A 138 21.11 -1.78 23.44
N HIS A 139 22.38 -1.48 23.13
CA HIS A 139 23.56 -2.15 23.70
C HIS A 139 24.60 -1.19 24.30
N GLU A 140 24.15 -0.04 24.83
CA GLU A 140 24.89 0.71 25.86
C GLU A 140 24.19 0.65 27.21
#